data_AF-A0A453FPU3-F1
#
_entry.id   AF-A0A453FPU3-F1
#
_cell.length_a   1.000
_cell.length_b   1.000
_cell.length_c   1.000
_cell.angle_alpha   90.00
_cell.angle_beta   90.00
_cell.angle_gamma   90.00
#
_symmetry.space_group_name_H-M   'P 1'
#
loop_
_entity.id
_entity.type
_entity.pdbx_description
1 polymer ?
#
loop_
_entity_poly.entity_id
_entity_poly.type
_entity_poly.pdbx_seq_one_letter_code
_entity_poly.pdbx_strand_id
1 'polypeptide(L)'
;MKHHQEIAEYFNRRGVSLIFLLRRNLLQRHVSILANDYDRNTKQLNGTHKAHVHHRGQADVLAQYKPTIDTKLLIAELKRSDKLAADGLVGFKKIRSIVLYYEDVVSNHTKLTDVLDFLKLPNMKLSSRHVKIHTKRLRDHIDNWTDVSNTLNGTQYQSFLNG
;
A
#
# COMPACT_ATOMS: atom_id res chain seq x y z
N MET A 1 -9.63 12.77 -7.72
CA MET A 1 -8.31 13.25 -8.20
C MET A 1 -8.53 14.53 -9.01
N LYS A 2 -7.70 15.57 -8.82
CA LYS A 2 -7.78 16.77 -9.67
C LYS A 2 -7.25 16.45 -11.08
N HIS A 3 -7.82 17.07 -12.10
CA HIS A 3 -7.41 16.96 -13.52
C HIS A 3 -7.39 15.54 -14.11
N HIS A 4 -8.24 14.64 -13.63
CA HIS A 4 -8.19 13.23 -14.07
C HIS A 4 -8.56 13.05 -15.55
N GLN A 5 -9.37 13.96 -16.12
CA GLN A 5 -9.78 13.89 -17.53
C GLN A 5 -8.60 14.25 -18.44
N GLU A 6 -7.92 15.36 -18.15
CA GLU A 6 -6.76 15.83 -18.89
C GLU A 6 -5.61 14.82 -18.84
N ILE A 7 -5.39 14.20 -17.68
CA ILE A 7 -4.39 13.12 -17.51
C ILE A 7 -4.78 11.90 -18.36
N ALA A 8 -6.04 11.48 -18.34
CA ALA A 8 -6.50 10.34 -19.14
C ALA A 8 -6.35 10.59 -20.65
N GLU A 9 -6.70 11.79 -21.12
CA GLU A 9 -6.49 12.20 -22.51
C GLU A 9 -5.01 12.21 -22.89
N TYR A 10 -4.15 12.72 -22.01
CA TYR A 10 -2.71 12.69 -22.22
C TYR A 10 -2.17 11.25 -22.30
N PHE A 11 -2.56 10.38 -21.38
CA PHE A 11 -2.14 8.97 -21.37
C PHE A 11 -2.57 8.22 -22.62
N ASN A 12 -3.82 8.42 -23.07
CA ASN A 12 -4.30 7.83 -24.31
C ASN A 12 -3.50 8.31 -25.53
N ARG A 13 -3.28 9.63 -25.65
CA ARG A 13 -2.49 10.20 -26.76
C ARG A 13 -1.05 9.69 -26.79
N ARG A 14 -0.47 9.38 -25.62
CA ARG A 14 0.91 8.90 -25.48
C ARG A 14 1.04 7.38 -25.44
N GLY A 15 -0.06 6.63 -25.51
CA GLY A 15 -0.03 5.17 -25.39
C GLY A 15 0.47 4.66 -24.03
N VAL A 16 0.27 5.43 -22.96
CA VAL A 16 0.68 5.06 -21.60
C VAL A 16 -0.16 3.88 -21.12
N SER A 17 0.51 2.86 -20.58
CA SER A 17 -0.14 1.75 -19.87
C SER A 17 -0.08 1.99 -18.36
N LEU A 18 -1.15 1.64 -17.64
CA LEU A 18 -1.23 1.83 -16.19
C LEU A 18 -1.16 0.51 -15.44
N ILE A 19 -0.45 0.52 -14.32
CA ILE A 19 -0.43 -0.59 -13.35
C ILE A 19 -1.01 -0.05 -12.05
N PHE A 20 -2.19 -0.52 -11.68
CA PHE A 20 -2.78 -0.24 -10.38
C PHE A 20 -2.25 -1.24 -9.36
N LEU A 21 -1.41 -0.80 -8.43
CA LEU A 21 -0.99 -1.61 -7.29
C LEU A 21 -1.79 -1.19 -6.05
N LEU A 22 -2.79 -1.98 -5.70
CA LEU A 22 -3.71 -1.74 -4.60
C LEU A 22 -3.35 -2.63 -3.40
N ARG A 23 -3.91 -2.35 -2.22
CA ARG A 23 -3.73 -3.17 -1.03
C ARG A 23 -5.09 -3.54 -0.48
N ARG A 24 -5.33 -4.83 -0.24
CA ARG A 24 -6.64 -5.30 0.25
C ARG A 24 -6.86 -4.90 1.70
N ASN A 25 -5.83 -5.00 2.53
CA ASN A 25 -5.93 -4.58 3.93
C ASN A 25 -5.58 -3.09 4.08
N LEU A 26 -6.61 -2.23 4.11
CA LEU A 26 -6.43 -0.79 4.21
C LEU A 26 -5.99 -0.33 5.60
N LEU A 27 -6.29 -1.06 6.67
CA LEU A 27 -5.75 -0.77 7.99
C LEU A 27 -4.23 -0.96 8.00
N GLN A 28 -3.75 -2.07 7.46
CA GLN A 28 -2.31 -2.35 7.35
C GLN A 28 -1.62 -1.34 6.41
N ARG A 29 -2.31 -0.89 5.34
CA ARG A 29 -1.85 0.22 4.51
C ARG A 29 -1.69 1.50 5.33
N HIS A 30 -2.70 1.86 6.12
CA HIS A 30 -2.70 3.06 6.94
C HIS A 30 -1.56 3.05 7.97
N VAL A 31 -1.34 1.93 8.67
CA VAL A 31 -0.19 1.74 9.57
C VAL A 31 1.13 1.96 8.84
N SER A 32 1.27 1.42 7.62
CA SER A 32 2.49 1.59 6.82
C SER A 32 2.73 3.06 6.44
N ILE A 33 1.66 3.83 6.17
CA ILE A 33 1.74 5.27 5.87
C ILE A 33 2.20 6.04 7.11
N LEU A 34 1.55 5.81 8.26
CA LEU A 34 1.90 6.48 9.52
C LEU A 34 3.35 6.20 9.95
N ALA A 35 3.82 4.95 9.80
CA ALA A 35 5.19 4.60 10.11
C ALA A 35 6.20 5.28 9.17
N ASN A 36 5.89 5.35 7.88
CA ASN A 36 6.72 6.05 6.90
C ASN A 36 6.80 7.55 7.17
N ASP A 37 5.68 8.18 7.54
CA ASP A 37 5.62 9.61 7.86
C ASP A 37 6.35 9.93 9.18
N TYR A 38 6.29 9.02 10.16
CA TYR A 38 7.10 9.12 11.37
C TYR A 38 8.60 9.11 11.06
N ASP A 39 9.08 8.17 10.24
CA ASP A 39 10.48 8.13 9.83
C ASP A 39 10.86 9.34 8.98
N ARG A 40 9.95 9.89 8.16
CA ARG A 40 10.21 11.14 7.43
C ARG A 40 10.57 12.29 8.38
N ASN A 41 9.91 12.36 9.53
CA ASN A 41 10.09 13.43 10.50
C ASN A 41 11.26 13.17 11.45
N THR A 42 11.44 11.93 11.88
CA THR A 42 12.45 11.56 12.90
C THR A 42 13.76 11.07 12.29
N LYS A 43 13.73 10.61 11.04
CA LYS A 43 14.86 10.11 10.25
C LYS A 43 15.65 9.04 11.01
N GLN A 44 14.96 7.96 11.37
CA GLN A 44 15.40 6.94 12.32
C GLN A 44 16.70 6.24 11.89
N LEU A 45 17.00 6.24 10.60
CA LEU A 45 18.19 5.62 10.03
C LEU A 45 19.26 6.66 9.73
N ASN A 46 20.13 6.92 10.71
CA ASN A 46 21.29 7.82 10.59
C ASN A 46 20.91 9.23 10.07
N GLY A 47 19.80 9.79 10.55
CA GLY A 47 19.36 11.12 10.13
C GLY A 47 18.86 11.17 8.68
N THR A 48 18.54 10.03 8.06
CA THR A 48 17.97 9.93 6.71
C THR A 48 16.61 9.22 6.72
N HIS A 49 15.63 9.78 6.01
CA HIS A 49 14.35 9.12 5.75
C HIS A 49 14.51 7.97 4.73
N LYS A 50 13.90 6.81 5.01
CA LYS A 50 13.90 5.64 4.14
C LYS A 50 12.51 5.04 4.00
N ALA A 51 11.91 5.18 2.81
CA ALA A 51 10.68 4.48 2.44
C ALA A 51 10.89 2.97 2.15
N HIS A 52 12.14 2.55 1.92
CA HIS A 52 12.53 1.17 1.67
C HIS A 52 13.95 0.93 2.16
N VAL A 53 14.25 -0.32 2.54
CA VAL A 53 15.55 -0.74 3.09
C VAL A 53 16.00 -2.05 2.46
N HIS A 54 17.31 -2.29 2.48
CA HIS A 54 17.92 -3.51 1.91
C HIS A 54 18.44 -4.48 2.98
N HIS A 55 18.41 -4.08 4.25
CA HIS A 55 18.96 -4.85 5.37
C HIS A 55 17.89 -5.08 6.43
N ARG A 56 17.81 -6.30 6.98
CA ARG A 56 16.85 -6.66 8.02
C ARG A 56 16.98 -5.79 9.27
N GLY A 57 18.20 -5.52 9.74
CA GLY A 57 18.40 -4.66 10.92
C GLY A 57 17.82 -3.24 10.76
N GLN A 58 17.91 -2.65 9.55
CA GLN A 58 17.28 -1.35 9.26
C GLN A 58 15.75 -1.46 9.23
N ALA A 59 15.24 -2.56 8.67
CA ALA A 59 13.82 -2.85 8.65
C ALA A 59 13.26 -2.98 10.08
N ASP A 60 14.01 -3.65 10.96
CA ASP A 60 13.64 -3.85 12.35
C ASP A 60 13.59 -2.52 13.12
N VAL A 61 14.56 -1.61 12.89
CA VAL A 61 14.54 -0.25 13.47
C VAL A 61 13.30 0.53 13.05
N LEU A 62 12.98 0.55 11.75
CA LEU A 62 11.79 1.25 11.24
C LEU A 62 10.49 0.64 11.79
N ALA A 63 10.44 -0.69 11.93
CA ALA A 63 9.28 -1.41 12.45
C ALA A 63 9.07 -1.28 13.98
N GLN A 64 9.99 -0.63 14.70
CA GLN A 64 9.82 -0.39 16.14
C GLN A 64 8.74 0.66 16.43
N TYR A 65 8.53 1.60 15.52
CA TYR A 65 7.49 2.60 15.69
C TYR A 65 6.10 1.97 15.56
N LYS A 66 5.27 2.20 16.57
CA LYS A 66 3.86 1.78 16.58
C LYS A 66 2.99 3.03 16.64
N PRO A 67 2.26 3.37 15.56
CA PRO A 67 1.35 4.48 15.61
C PRO A 67 0.20 4.23 16.59
N THR A 68 -0.16 5.28 17.33
CA THR A 68 -1.49 5.43 17.92
C THR A 68 -2.44 5.92 16.82
N ILE A 69 -3.50 5.17 16.53
CA ILE A 69 -4.46 5.47 15.46
C ILE A 69 -5.63 6.28 16.04
N ASP A 70 -5.99 7.39 15.36
CA ASP A 70 -7.21 8.14 15.67
C ASP A 70 -8.46 7.33 15.25
N THR A 71 -9.09 6.70 16.23
CA THR A 71 -10.28 5.86 16.02
C THR A 71 -11.51 6.65 15.59
N LYS A 72 -11.60 7.95 15.91
CA LYS A 72 -12.73 8.80 15.48
C LYS A 72 -12.72 9.02 13.98
N LEU A 73 -11.54 9.07 13.37
CA LEU A 73 -11.37 9.30 11.93
C LEU A 73 -11.09 8.02 11.13
N LEU A 74 -10.82 6.90 11.81
CA LEU A 74 -10.38 5.65 11.16
C LEU A 74 -11.34 5.16 10.06
N ILE A 75 -12.64 5.04 10.35
CA ILE A 75 -13.62 4.57 9.36
C ILE A 75 -13.68 5.51 8.15
N ALA A 76 -13.63 6.82 8.39
CA ALA A 76 -13.63 7.82 7.33
C ALA A 76 -12.36 7.74 6.47
N GLU A 77 -11.21 7.47 7.07
CA GLU A 77 -9.94 7.26 6.38
C GLU A 77 -9.97 6.00 5.51
N LEU A 78 -10.45 4.87 6.04
CA LEU A 78 -10.59 3.62 5.29
C LEU A 78 -11.53 3.79 4.09
N LYS A 79 -12.69 4.42 4.31
CA LYS A 79 -13.65 4.71 3.25
C LYS A 79 -13.08 5.64 2.17
N ARG A 80 -12.31 6.66 2.57
CA ARG A 80 -11.64 7.57 1.63
C ARG A 80 -10.61 6.83 0.78
N SER A 81 -9.84 5.92 1.40
CA SER A 81 -8.85 5.10 0.71
C SER A 81 -9.50 4.16 -0.31
N ASP A 82 -10.59 3.49 0.04
CA ASP A 82 -11.39 2.69 -0.92
C ASP A 82 -11.92 3.55 -2.06
N LYS A 83 -12.53 4.68 -1.72
CA LYS A 83 -13.09 5.60 -2.72
C LYS A 83 -12.02 6.10 -3.68
N LEU A 84 -10.82 6.43 -3.20
CA LEU A 84 -9.73 6.88 -4.06
C LEU A 84 -9.31 5.79 -5.05
N ALA A 85 -9.23 4.52 -4.61
CA ALA A 85 -8.94 3.40 -5.50
C ALA A 85 -10.04 3.23 -6.56
N ALA A 86 -11.31 3.23 -6.14
CA ALA A 86 -12.46 3.10 -7.03
C ALA A 86 -12.55 4.26 -8.05
N ASP A 87 -12.43 5.51 -7.59
CA ASP A 87 -12.42 6.70 -8.43
C ASP A 87 -11.25 6.65 -9.44
N GLY A 88 -10.10 6.08 -9.03
CA GLY A 88 -8.94 5.83 -9.90
C GLY A 88 -9.24 4.86 -11.04
N LEU A 89 -9.79 3.69 -10.71
CA LEU A 89 -10.16 2.68 -11.69
C LEU A 89 -11.23 3.19 -12.66
N VAL A 90 -12.24 3.90 -12.17
CA VAL A 90 -13.29 4.49 -13.00
C VAL A 90 -12.74 5.60 -13.90
N GLY A 91 -11.92 6.50 -13.33
CA GLY A 91 -11.38 7.66 -14.04
C GLY A 91 -10.47 7.28 -15.21
N PHE A 92 -9.74 6.18 -15.08
CA PHE A 92 -8.81 5.69 -16.11
C PHE A 92 -9.29 4.43 -16.83
N LYS A 93 -10.59 4.09 -16.78
CA LYS A 93 -11.15 2.89 -17.41
C LYS A 93 -10.90 2.76 -18.92
N LYS A 94 -10.67 3.88 -19.61
CA LYS A 94 -10.38 3.92 -21.05
C LYS A 94 -8.88 3.73 -21.35
N ILE A 95 -8.02 3.77 -20.34
CA ILE A 95 -6.58 3.57 -20.48
C ILE A 95 -6.29 2.08 -20.33
N ARG A 96 -5.43 1.55 -21.18
CA ARG A 96 -4.91 0.18 -21.04
C ARG A 96 -4.29 0.02 -19.67
N SER A 97 -4.86 -0.87 -18.85
CA SER A 97 -4.44 -1.02 -17.46
C SER A 97 -4.49 -2.47 -16.98
N ILE A 98 -3.70 -2.77 -15.95
CA ILE A 98 -3.75 -4.01 -15.17
C ILE A 98 -3.89 -3.65 -13.69
N VAL A 99 -4.66 -4.45 -12.95
CA VAL A 99 -4.86 -4.29 -11.50
C VAL A 99 -4.16 -5.42 -10.77
N LEU A 100 -3.35 -5.06 -9.79
CA LEU A 100 -2.61 -5.95 -8.92
C LEU A 100 -2.93 -5.61 -7.47
N TYR A 101 -2.94 -6.63 -6.62
CA TYR A 101 -2.96 -6.43 -5.19
C TYR A 101 -1.61 -6.79 -4.58
N TYR A 102 -1.15 -5.95 -3.67
CA TYR A 102 0.12 -6.10 -2.95
C TYR A 102 0.25 -7.50 -2.35
N GLU A 103 -0.82 -8.00 -1.74
CA GLU A 103 -0.85 -9.32 -1.12
C GLU A 103 -0.57 -10.44 -2.14
N ASP A 104 -1.07 -10.32 -3.37
CA ASP A 104 -0.81 -11.30 -4.44
C ASP A 104 0.63 -11.23 -4.92
N VAL A 105 1.18 -10.02 -5.07
CA VAL A 105 2.57 -9.81 -5.50
C VAL A 105 3.56 -10.39 -4.48
N VAL A 106 3.25 -10.30 -3.19
CA VAL A 106 4.11 -10.80 -2.10
C VAL A 106 3.92 -12.31 -1.88
N SER A 107 2.71 -12.83 -2.01
CA SER A 107 2.42 -14.26 -1.75
C SER A 107 2.63 -15.16 -2.96
N ASN A 108 2.44 -14.64 -4.17
CA ASN A 108 2.51 -15.40 -5.42
C ASN A 108 3.37 -14.66 -6.45
N HIS A 109 4.64 -15.05 -6.55
CA HIS A 109 5.59 -14.44 -7.48
C HIS A 109 5.22 -14.64 -8.97
N THR A 110 4.36 -15.60 -9.32
CA THR A 110 3.93 -15.76 -10.73
C THR A 110 3.03 -14.63 -11.20
N LYS A 111 2.45 -13.85 -10.28
CA LYS A 111 1.65 -12.66 -10.62
C LYS A 111 2.44 -11.58 -11.34
N LEU A 112 3.77 -11.55 -11.17
CA LEU A 112 4.61 -10.62 -11.90
C LEU A 112 4.79 -11.02 -13.37
N THR A 113 4.55 -12.29 -13.73
CA THR A 113 4.50 -12.73 -15.14
C THR A 113 3.35 -12.04 -15.87
N ASP A 114 2.17 -11.95 -15.25
CA ASP A 114 1.02 -11.22 -15.80
C ASP A 114 1.40 -9.76 -16.14
N VAL A 115 2.29 -9.15 -15.34
CA VAL A 115 2.80 -7.79 -15.57
C VAL A 115 3.80 -7.73 -16.72
N LEU A 116 4.71 -8.69 -16.82
CA LEU A 116 5.65 -8.77 -17.94
C LEU A 116 4.90 -8.93 -19.27
N ASP A 117 3.93 -9.84 -19.31
CA ASP A 117 3.08 -10.07 -20.48
C ASP A 117 2.26 -8.82 -20.81
N PHE A 118 1.68 -8.17 -19.80
CA PHE A 118 1.00 -6.88 -19.97
C PHE A 118 1.94 -5.80 -20.53
N LEU A 119 3.20 -5.74 -20.12
CA LEU A 119 4.16 -4.78 -20.66
C LEU A 119 4.79 -5.22 -21.99
N LYS A 120 4.46 -6.42 -22.50
CA LYS A 120 5.10 -7.06 -23.66
C LYS A 120 6.61 -7.21 -23.49
N LEU A 121 7.05 -7.51 -22.27
CA LEU A 121 8.43 -7.79 -21.94
C LEU A 121 8.66 -9.31 -21.97
N PRO A 122 9.88 -9.76 -22.29
CA PRO A 122 10.21 -11.18 -22.21
C PRO A 122 10.08 -11.67 -20.76
N ASN A 123 9.61 -12.90 -20.59
CA ASN A 123 9.56 -13.52 -19.28
C ASN A 123 10.99 -13.67 -18.73
N MET A 124 11.25 -13.07 -17.57
CA MET A 124 12.55 -13.05 -16.94
C MET A 124 12.42 -13.14 -15.44
N LYS A 125 13.46 -13.66 -14.79
CA LYS A 125 13.53 -13.71 -13.34
C LYS A 125 13.64 -12.29 -12.77
N LEU A 126 12.59 -11.86 -12.06
CA LEU A 126 12.59 -10.60 -11.33
C LEU A 126 13.13 -10.80 -9.92
N SER A 127 13.89 -9.82 -9.43
CA SER A 127 14.40 -9.83 -8.06
C SER A 127 14.40 -8.42 -7.49
N SER A 128 14.30 -8.33 -6.16
CA SER A 128 14.41 -7.07 -5.44
C SER A 128 15.30 -7.25 -4.22
N ARG A 129 16.08 -6.22 -3.90
CA ARG A 129 16.84 -6.15 -2.65
C ARG A 129 16.01 -5.58 -1.50
N HIS A 130 14.81 -5.10 -1.77
CA HIS A 130 13.95 -4.53 -0.74
C HIS A 130 13.52 -5.60 0.25
N VAL A 131 13.64 -5.27 1.53
CA VAL A 131 13.19 -6.10 2.63
C VAL A 131 11.88 -5.55 3.16
N LYS A 132 10.92 -6.44 3.45
CA LYS A 132 9.65 -6.06 4.09
C LYS A 132 9.92 -5.54 5.51
N ILE A 133 9.43 -4.33 5.80
CA ILE A 133 9.59 -3.68 7.11
C ILE A 133 8.68 -4.34 8.15
N HIS A 134 7.37 -4.33 7.92
CA HIS A 134 6.39 -4.92 8.85
C HIS A 134 6.21 -6.42 8.59
N THR A 135 6.88 -7.25 9.39
CA THR A 135 6.84 -8.73 9.29
C THR A 135 6.01 -9.43 10.36
N LYS A 136 5.78 -8.77 11.51
CA LYS A 136 4.90 -9.26 12.60
C LYS A 136 3.40 -9.08 12.26
N ARG A 137 2.51 -9.61 13.12
CA ARG A 137 1.05 -9.47 12.98
C ARG A 137 0.66 -7.99 13.05
N LEU A 138 -0.44 -7.60 12.40
CA LEU A 138 -0.87 -6.20 12.37
C LEU A 138 -1.04 -5.59 13.76
N ARG A 139 -1.62 -6.34 14.70
CA ARG A 139 -1.79 -5.92 16.10
C ARG A 139 -0.48 -5.53 16.80
N ASP A 140 0.65 -6.12 16.38
CA ASP A 140 1.93 -5.88 17.02
C ASP A 140 2.55 -4.54 16.56
N HIS A 141 2.00 -3.93 15.51
CA HIS A 141 2.42 -2.66 14.89
C HIS A 141 1.49 -1.49 15.20
N ILE A 142 0.53 -1.64 16.12
CA ILE A 142 -0.42 -0.60 16.51
C ILE A 142 -0.35 -0.45 18.02
N ASP A 143 -0.20 0.78 18.50
CA ASP A 143 -0.04 1.06 19.92
C ASP A 143 -1.36 0.87 20.69
N ASN A 144 -2.44 1.48 20.20
CA ASN A 144 -3.79 1.37 20.76
C ASN A 144 -4.65 0.29 20.07
N TRP A 145 -4.11 -0.92 19.92
CA TRP A 145 -4.77 -2.01 19.17
C TRP A 145 -6.19 -2.33 19.66
N THR A 146 -6.41 -2.35 20.98
CA THR A 146 -7.73 -2.67 21.55
C THR A 146 -8.80 -1.71 21.05
N ASP A 147 -8.52 -0.40 21.05
CA ASP A 147 -9.47 0.62 20.60
C ASP A 147 -9.75 0.50 19.10
N VAL A 148 -8.71 0.25 18.31
CA VAL A 148 -8.83 0.02 16.86
C VAL A 148 -9.66 -1.22 16.57
N SER A 149 -9.39 -2.33 17.27
CA SER A 149 -10.14 -3.57 17.14
C SER A 149 -11.61 -3.36 17.48
N ASN A 150 -11.90 -2.70 18.59
CA ASN A 150 -13.28 -2.39 19.00
C ASN A 150 -13.99 -1.48 17.99
N THR A 151 -13.29 -0.50 17.41
CA THR A 151 -13.84 0.43 16.42
C THR A 151 -14.23 -0.28 15.11
N LEU A 152 -13.44 -1.28 14.68
CA LEU A 152 -13.68 -1.97 13.41
C LEU A 152 -14.58 -3.20 13.57
N ASN A 153 -14.69 -3.76 14.77
CA ASN A 153 -15.55 -4.92 15.03
C ASN A 153 -17.02 -4.60 14.73
N GLY A 154 -17.71 -5.50 14.04
CA GLY A 154 -19.09 -5.29 13.57
C GLY A 154 -19.23 -4.35 12.37
N THR A 155 -18.13 -3.80 11.83
CA THR A 155 -18.16 -2.96 10.62
C THR A 155 -17.77 -3.78 9.38
N GLN A 156 -18.00 -3.23 8.18
CA GLN A 156 -17.52 -3.81 6.92
C GLN A 156 -15.98 -3.97 6.85
N TYR A 157 -15.25 -3.28 7.72
CA TYR A 157 -13.79 -3.30 7.80
C TYR A 157 -13.25 -4.29 8.83
N GLN A 158 -14.11 -5.06 9.52
CA GLN A 158 -13.70 -6.04 10.52
C GLN A 158 -12.68 -7.04 9.99
N SER A 159 -12.80 -7.45 8.71
CA SER A 159 -11.87 -8.39 8.08
C SER A 159 -10.41 -7.89 8.05
N PHE A 160 -10.18 -6.57 8.17
CA PHE A 160 -8.84 -5.99 8.22
C PHE A 160 -8.11 -6.30 9.53
N LEU A 161 -8.81 -6.76 10.58
CA LEU A 161 -8.20 -7.16 11.84
C LEU A 161 -7.43 -8.48 11.75
N ASN A 162 -7.61 -9.26 10.68
CA ASN A 162 -6.99 -10.57 10.47
C ASN A 162 -5.58 -10.50 9.87
N GLY A 163 -4.99 -9.31 9.77
CA GLY A 163 -3.72 -9.03 9.08
C GLY A 163 -2.44 -9.15 9.89
#